data_AF-A0A834ZEY5-F1
#
_entry.id   AF-A0A834ZEY5-F1
#
_cell.length_a   1.000
_cell.length_b   1.000
_cell.length_c   1.000
_cell.angle_alpha   90.00
_cell.angle_beta   90.00
_cell.angle_gamma   90.00
#
_symmetry.space_group_name_H-M   'P 1'
#
loop_
_entity.id
_entity.type
_entity.pdbx_description
1 polymer ?
#
loop_
_entity_poly.entity_id
_entity_poly.type
_entity_poly.pdbx_seq_one_letter_code
_entity_poly.pdbx_strand_id
1 'polypeptide(L)'
;MHILKNLLEENDNLSHYRNALLQLNRDLECLEQPDKLALCGLDPSRLLRPDRLQDNIKAHLVNILKGGVVYSNKVVMMSSVHSKGRVIRSLSHGLESTLAIHKEKFLIAPYGLDDTIWDPSKDIFLPEKYSVDNIKGKAICKVALRQHLGLSGHSSTVVVSGA
;
A
#
# COMPACT_ATOMS: atom_id res chain seq x y z
N MET A 1 -14.86 6.68 3.30
CA MET A 1 -16.09 6.88 2.50
C MET A 1 -16.12 8.19 1.72
N HIS A 2 -15.72 9.35 2.28
CA HIS A 2 -15.72 10.63 1.56
C HIS A 2 -14.93 10.62 0.23
N ILE A 3 -13.77 9.94 0.21
CA ILE A 3 -12.96 9.72 -1.00
C ILE A 3 -13.74 8.95 -2.07
N LEU A 4 -14.55 7.97 -1.67
CA LEU A 4 -15.34 7.16 -2.59
C LEU A 4 -16.46 7.99 -3.24
N LYS A 5 -17.07 8.90 -2.48
CA LYS A 5 -18.07 9.84 -3.00
C LYS A 5 -17.48 10.74 -4.09
N ASN A 6 -16.29 11.30 -3.85
CA ASN A 6 -15.59 12.13 -4.85
C ASN A 6 -15.18 11.33 -6.11
N LEU A 7 -14.91 10.02 -5.99
CA LEU A 7 -14.65 9.15 -7.13
C LEU A 7 -15.91 8.82 -7.94
N LEU A 8 -17.07 8.82 -7.28
CA LEU A 8 -18.37 8.44 -7.85
C LEU A 8 -19.15 9.63 -8.43
N GLU A 9 -18.96 10.85 -7.90
CA GLU A 9 -19.62 12.06 -8.40
C GLU A 9 -19.01 12.54 -9.71
N GLU A 10 -19.78 12.47 -10.81
CA GLU A 10 -19.52 13.11 -12.10
C GLU A 10 -19.53 14.64 -11.97
N ASN A 11 -18.45 15.19 -11.42
CA ASN A 11 -18.11 16.60 -11.58
C ASN A 11 -17.27 16.76 -12.86
N ASP A 12 -17.84 17.31 -13.92
CA ASP A 12 -17.20 17.48 -15.23
C ASP A 12 -15.85 18.22 -15.16
N ASN A 13 -15.70 19.14 -14.21
CA ASN A 13 -14.45 19.90 -13.97
C ASN A 13 -13.32 19.07 -13.32
N LEU A 14 -13.62 17.92 -12.70
CA LEU A 14 -12.63 17.04 -12.04
C LEU A 14 -12.55 15.65 -12.68
N SER A 15 -13.29 15.43 -13.78
CA SER A 15 -13.32 14.17 -14.54
C SER A 15 -11.93 13.67 -14.96
N HIS A 16 -10.97 14.58 -15.14
CA HIS A 16 -9.62 14.25 -15.59
C HIS A 16 -8.66 13.74 -14.49
N TYR A 17 -8.92 13.98 -13.18
CA TYR A 17 -7.95 13.73 -12.10
C TYR A 17 -8.45 12.84 -10.95
N ARG A 18 -9.07 11.70 -11.27
CA ARG A 18 -9.41 10.69 -10.26
C ARG A 18 -8.29 9.66 -10.13
N ASN A 19 -7.37 9.87 -9.20
CA ASN A 19 -6.28 8.92 -8.94
C ASN A 19 -6.53 8.17 -7.63
N ALA A 20 -6.40 6.85 -7.65
CA ALA A 20 -6.35 6.04 -6.43
C ALA A 20 -4.93 5.56 -6.18
N LEU A 21 -4.40 5.90 -5.01
CA LEU A 21 -3.22 5.23 -4.46
C LEU A 21 -3.71 4.03 -3.63
N LEU A 22 -3.29 2.84 -4.01
CA LEU A 22 -3.54 1.61 -3.27
C LEU A 22 -2.28 1.22 -2.51
N GLN A 23 -2.32 1.41 -1.20
CA GLN A 23 -1.42 0.72 -0.29
C GLN A 23 -2.20 -0.41 0.37
N LEU A 24 -2.03 -1.62 -0.17
CA LEU A 24 -2.69 -2.81 0.36
C LEU A 24 -1.78 -3.43 1.41
N ASN A 25 -2.14 -3.27 2.68
CA ASN A 25 -1.74 -4.25 3.67
C ASN A 25 -2.43 -5.57 3.31
N ARG A 26 -1.66 -6.65 3.27
CA ARG A 26 -2.13 -7.99 2.86
C ARG A 26 -3.22 -8.59 3.76
N ASP A 27 -3.60 -7.91 4.84
CA ASP A 27 -4.62 -8.32 5.79
C ASP A 27 -5.86 -7.40 5.79
N LEU A 28 -5.84 -6.30 5.02
CA LEU A 28 -6.91 -5.29 5.07
C LEU A 28 -8.02 -5.60 4.06
N GLU A 29 -9.08 -6.23 4.54
CA GLU A 29 -10.35 -6.35 3.81
C GLU A 29 -11.17 -5.06 3.99
N CYS A 30 -11.15 -4.16 3.00
CA CYS A 30 -11.99 -2.95 3.01
C CYS A 30 -13.45 -3.27 2.61
N LEU A 31 -14.06 -4.22 3.32
CA LEU A 31 -15.42 -4.68 3.10
C LEU A 31 -16.39 -3.96 4.02
N GLU A 32 -17.53 -3.57 3.48
CA GLU A 32 -18.57 -2.85 4.22
C GLU A 32 -19.96 -3.35 3.85
N GLN A 33 -20.91 -3.10 4.76
CA GLN A 33 -22.33 -3.33 4.48
C GLN A 33 -22.85 -2.28 3.48
N PRO A 34 -23.67 -2.68 2.49
CA PRO A 34 -24.18 -1.75 1.48
C PRO A 34 -24.91 -0.54 2.07
N ASP A 35 -25.65 -0.71 3.17
CA ASP A 35 -26.41 0.36 3.83
C ASP A 35 -25.53 1.52 4.30
N LYS A 36 -24.25 1.25 4.62
CA LYS A 36 -23.31 2.32 4.99
C LYS A 36 -23.06 3.30 3.84
N LEU A 37 -23.25 2.89 2.58
CA LEU A 37 -23.16 3.77 1.41
C LEU A 37 -24.19 4.90 1.48
N ALA A 38 -25.41 4.59 1.94
CA ALA A 38 -26.49 5.56 2.07
C ALA A 38 -26.14 6.69 3.06
N LEU A 39 -25.36 6.39 4.11
CA LEU A 39 -24.89 7.40 5.07
C LEU A 39 -24.02 8.49 4.43
N CYS A 40 -23.47 8.25 3.23
CA CYS A 40 -22.72 9.25 2.47
C CYS A 40 -23.50 9.81 1.26
N GLY A 41 -24.79 9.51 1.13
CA GLY A 41 -25.62 9.92 0.00
C GLY A 41 -25.34 9.14 -1.29
N LEU A 42 -24.80 7.93 -1.16
CA LEU A 42 -24.62 7.00 -2.29
C LEU A 42 -25.76 5.98 -2.28
N ASP A 43 -26.25 5.60 -3.46
CA ASP A 43 -27.33 4.61 -3.61
C ASP A 43 -26.76 3.18 -3.58
N PRO A 44 -27.04 2.39 -2.52
CA PRO A 44 -26.52 1.03 -2.41
C PRO A 44 -27.02 0.11 -3.54
N SER A 45 -28.26 0.28 -3.99
CA SER A 45 -28.88 -0.58 -5.00
C SER A 45 -28.19 -0.45 -6.37
N ARG A 46 -27.73 0.76 -6.69
CA ARG A 46 -26.97 1.05 -7.92
C ARG A 46 -25.51 0.59 -7.84
N LEU A 47 -24.95 0.51 -6.64
CA LEU A 47 -23.52 0.26 -6.43
C LEU A 47 -23.19 -1.18 -6.04
N LEU A 48 -24.14 -1.95 -5.48
CA LEU A 48 -23.99 -3.38 -5.19
C LEU A 48 -24.13 -4.21 -6.48
N ARG A 49 -23.17 -4.06 -7.38
CA ARG A 49 -23.09 -4.79 -8.65
C ARG A 49 -21.68 -5.32 -8.91
N PRO A 50 -21.54 -6.44 -9.65
CA PRO A 50 -20.23 -7.03 -9.95
C PRO A 50 -19.28 -6.08 -10.68
N ASP A 51 -19.80 -5.21 -11.55
CA ASP A 51 -19.02 -4.21 -12.29
C ASP A 51 -18.74 -2.92 -11.49
N ARG A 52 -19.29 -2.82 -10.27
CA ARG A 52 -19.20 -1.66 -9.37
C ARG A 52 -18.52 -2.03 -8.05
N LEU A 53 -19.18 -1.81 -6.90
CA LEU A 53 -18.60 -1.99 -5.58
C LEU A 53 -18.79 -3.39 -5.01
N GLN A 54 -19.60 -4.27 -5.60
CA GLN A 54 -19.84 -5.59 -5.02
C GLN A 54 -18.55 -6.38 -4.86
N ASP A 55 -18.31 -6.98 -3.70
CA ASP A 55 -17.13 -7.80 -3.50
C ASP A 55 -17.13 -9.05 -4.39
N ASN A 56 -15.94 -9.49 -4.83
CA ASN A 56 -15.80 -10.63 -5.74
C ASN A 56 -15.96 -11.98 -5.02
N ILE A 57 -15.88 -12.02 -3.68
CA ILE A 57 -16.02 -13.24 -2.87
C ILE A 57 -17.31 -13.19 -2.05
N LYS A 58 -17.53 -12.09 -1.30
CA LYS A 58 -18.68 -11.90 -0.42
C LYS A 58 -19.72 -11.00 -1.11
N ALA A 59 -20.50 -11.56 -2.04
CA ALA A 59 -21.42 -10.81 -2.91
C ALA A 59 -22.49 -9.94 -2.21
N HIS A 60 -22.74 -10.15 -0.91
CA HIS A 60 -23.64 -9.31 -0.11
C HIS A 60 -22.97 -8.05 0.47
N LEU A 61 -21.65 -7.93 0.32
CA LEU A 61 -20.86 -6.80 0.81
C LEU A 61 -20.36 -5.94 -0.36
N VAL A 62 -19.99 -4.71 -0.01
CA VAL A 62 -19.27 -3.82 -0.91
C VAL A 62 -17.79 -3.77 -0.55
N ASN A 63 -16.93 -3.76 -1.56
CA ASN A 63 -15.48 -3.64 -1.44
C ASN A 63 -15.07 -2.23 -1.85
N ILE A 64 -14.66 -1.43 -0.86
CA ILE A 64 -14.31 -0.03 -1.07
C ILE A 64 -13.03 0.11 -1.91
N LEU A 65 -12.07 -0.83 -1.76
CA LEU A 65 -10.86 -0.87 -2.58
C LEU A 65 -11.18 -1.18 -4.04
N LYS A 66 -12.10 -2.11 -4.29
CA LYS A 66 -12.63 -2.40 -5.63
C LYS A 66 -13.19 -1.12 -6.27
N GLY A 67 -13.93 -0.33 -5.50
CA GLY A 67 -14.41 0.98 -5.95
C GLY A 67 -13.30 1.94 -6.37
N GLY A 68 -12.23 2.01 -5.59
CA GLY A 68 -11.02 2.75 -5.96
C GLY A 68 -10.43 2.30 -7.29
N VAL A 69 -10.44 0.99 -7.57
CA VAL A 69 -9.98 0.45 -8.86
C VAL A 69 -10.96 0.81 -9.98
N VAL A 70 -12.26 0.56 -9.81
CA VAL A 70 -13.28 0.73 -10.87
C VAL A 70 -13.41 2.19 -11.30
N TYR A 71 -13.50 3.13 -10.34
CA TYR A 71 -13.88 4.51 -10.61
C TYR A 71 -12.72 5.51 -10.76
N SER A 72 -11.47 5.07 -10.56
CA SER A 72 -10.29 5.93 -10.80
C SER A 72 -9.84 5.88 -12.25
N ASN A 73 -9.21 6.96 -12.72
CA ASN A 73 -8.54 7.06 -14.02
C ASN A 73 -7.17 6.37 -14.00
N LYS A 74 -6.49 6.40 -12.85
CA LYS A 74 -5.23 5.69 -12.59
C LYS A 74 -5.25 5.05 -11.22
N VAL A 75 -4.63 3.88 -11.14
CA VAL A 75 -4.48 3.11 -9.91
C VAL A 75 -2.99 2.87 -9.71
N VAL A 76 -2.41 3.44 -8.65
CA VAL A 76 -0.98 3.26 -8.35
C VAL A 76 -0.86 2.34 -7.15
N MET A 77 -0.10 1.26 -7.29
CA MET A 77 0.25 0.37 -6.18
C MET A 77 1.73 0.49 -5.85
N MET A 78 2.02 0.69 -4.56
CA MET A 78 3.40 0.65 -4.09
C MET A 78 3.83 -0.80 -3.89
N SER A 79 4.94 -1.20 -4.52
CA SER A 79 5.45 -2.57 -4.42
C SER A 79 6.95 -2.63 -4.67
N SER A 80 7.63 -3.56 -4.00
CA SER A 80 9.00 -3.97 -4.36
C SER A 80 9.02 -4.87 -5.61
N VAL A 81 7.86 -5.39 -6.03
CA VAL A 81 7.71 -6.24 -7.21
C VAL A 81 7.33 -5.37 -8.41
N HIS A 82 8.20 -5.36 -9.43
CA HIS A 82 8.05 -4.48 -10.60
C HIS A 82 7.09 -5.01 -11.69
N SER A 83 6.69 -6.28 -11.60
CA SER A 83 5.82 -6.92 -12.61
C SER A 83 4.35 -6.79 -12.23
N LYS A 84 3.56 -6.09 -13.06
CA LYS A 84 2.09 -5.96 -12.90
C LYS A 84 1.42 -7.31 -12.72
N GLY A 85 1.76 -8.30 -13.54
CA GLY A 85 1.17 -9.64 -13.46
C GLY A 85 1.47 -10.35 -12.14
N ARG A 86 2.69 -10.20 -11.61
CA ARG A 86 3.06 -10.79 -10.32
C ARG A 86 2.37 -10.08 -9.16
N VAL A 87 2.29 -8.75 -9.21
CA VAL A 87 1.58 -7.96 -8.19
C VAL A 87 0.10 -8.33 -8.15
N ILE A 88 -0.56 -8.34 -9.30
CA ILE A 88 -1.99 -8.69 -9.44
C ILE A 88 -2.27 -10.10 -8.89
N ARG A 89 -1.43 -11.09 -9.23
CA ARG A 89 -1.57 -12.46 -8.72
C ARG A 89 -1.26 -12.58 -7.22
N SER A 90 -0.40 -11.71 -6.70
CA SER A 90 -0.02 -11.72 -5.28
C SER A 90 -1.05 -11.06 -4.36
N LEU A 91 -2.07 -10.38 -4.91
CA LEU A 91 -3.15 -9.83 -4.10
C LEU A 91 -4.01 -10.96 -3.54
N SER A 92 -4.02 -11.07 -2.22
CA SER A 92 -5.08 -11.72 -1.47
C SER A 92 -6.39 -10.89 -1.57
N HIS A 93 -7.53 -11.49 -1.21
CA HIS A 93 -8.86 -10.84 -1.11
C HIS A 93 -9.62 -10.60 -2.43
N GLY A 94 -9.36 -11.38 -3.46
CA GLY A 94 -10.27 -11.47 -4.62
C GLY A 94 -10.28 -10.26 -5.56
N LEU A 95 -9.39 -9.28 -5.39
CA LEU A 95 -9.25 -8.13 -6.29
C LEU A 95 -8.52 -8.45 -7.60
N GLU A 96 -7.94 -9.65 -7.73
CA GLU A 96 -7.18 -10.08 -8.91
C GLU A 96 -7.97 -9.87 -10.21
N SER A 97 -9.22 -10.34 -10.25
CA SER A 97 -10.08 -10.22 -11.44
C SER A 97 -10.39 -8.77 -11.78
N THR A 98 -10.67 -7.92 -10.78
CA THR A 98 -10.93 -6.50 -10.98
C THR A 98 -9.69 -5.76 -11.50
N LEU A 99 -8.51 -6.02 -10.93
CA LEU A 99 -7.26 -5.41 -11.40
C LEU A 99 -6.85 -5.92 -12.78
N ALA A 100 -7.15 -7.18 -13.12
CA ALA A 100 -6.90 -7.72 -14.44
C ALA A 100 -7.75 -7.03 -15.51
N ILE A 101 -9.03 -6.74 -15.21
CA ILE A 101 -9.93 -5.97 -16.09
C ILE A 101 -9.44 -4.53 -16.28
N HIS A 102 -8.83 -3.94 -15.26
CA HIS A 102 -8.38 -2.54 -15.23
C HIS A 102 -6.85 -2.37 -15.32
N LYS A 103 -6.16 -3.33 -15.96
CA LYS A 103 -4.70 -3.42 -15.97
C LYS A 103 -4.02 -2.24 -16.69
N GLU A 104 -4.69 -1.64 -17.67
CA GLU A 104 -4.24 -0.50 -18.47
C GLU A 104 -4.02 0.76 -17.64
N LYS A 105 -4.86 0.98 -16.62
CA LYS A 105 -4.74 2.11 -15.69
C LYS A 105 -3.97 1.79 -14.41
N PHE A 106 -3.59 0.53 -14.21
CA PHE A 106 -2.80 0.07 -13.08
C PHE A 106 -1.30 0.38 -13.27
N LEU A 107 -0.68 1.00 -12.28
CA LEU A 107 0.73 1.39 -12.24
C LEU A 107 1.37 0.84 -10.97
N ILE A 108 2.67 0.54 -11.06
CA ILE A 108 3.45 0.14 -9.89
C ILE A 108 4.49 1.24 -9.65
N ALA A 109 4.56 1.70 -8.40
CA ALA A 109 5.59 2.60 -7.92
C ALA A 109 6.48 1.87 -6.90
N PRO A 110 7.81 2.04 -6.92
CA PRO A 110 8.67 1.55 -5.86
C PRO A 110 8.43 2.32 -4.56
N TYR A 111 8.80 1.73 -3.43
CA TYR A 111 8.89 2.48 -2.18
C TYR A 111 9.98 3.55 -2.31
N GLY A 112 9.62 4.81 -2.10
CA GLY A 112 10.59 5.89 -2.05
C GLY A 112 11.36 5.85 -0.72
N LEU A 113 12.68 5.97 -0.79
CA LEU A 113 13.53 6.31 0.34
C LEU A 113 14.10 7.70 0.07
N ASP A 114 14.01 8.57 1.07
CA ASP A 114 14.66 9.87 1.02
C ASP A 114 16.12 9.71 1.44
N ASP A 115 17.02 9.71 0.47
CA ASP A 115 18.47 9.57 0.69
C ASP A 115 19.09 10.78 1.42
N THR A 116 18.35 11.86 1.68
CA THR A 116 18.84 12.94 2.55
C THR A 116 18.58 12.64 4.02
N ILE A 117 17.52 11.89 4.31
CA ILE A 117 17.12 11.47 5.66
C ILE A 117 17.76 10.12 6.01
N TRP A 118 17.79 9.17 5.08
CA TRP A 118 18.21 7.78 5.29
C TRP A 118 19.63 7.50 4.77
N ASP A 119 20.54 8.44 4.94
CA ASP A 119 21.95 8.31 4.57
C ASP A 119 22.84 8.07 5.79
N PRO A 120 23.37 6.84 5.98
CA PRO A 120 24.19 6.50 7.14
C PRO A 120 25.53 7.28 7.20
N SER A 121 25.94 7.93 6.11
CA SER A 121 27.11 8.80 6.10
C SER A 121 26.83 10.18 6.67
N LYS A 122 25.54 10.56 6.82
CA LYS A 122 25.09 11.86 7.32
C LYS A 122 24.25 11.76 8.58
N ASP A 123 23.65 10.61 8.85
CA ASP A 123 22.76 10.35 9.99
C ASP A 123 23.45 10.66 11.33
N ILE A 124 22.95 11.69 12.02
CA ILE A 124 23.46 12.16 13.31
C ILE A 124 22.99 11.31 14.49
N PHE A 125 22.01 10.44 14.28
CA PHE A 125 21.47 9.55 15.31
C PHE A 125 22.24 8.22 15.37
N LEU A 126 23.07 7.92 14.36
CA LEU A 126 23.97 6.78 14.41
C LEU A 126 25.12 7.02 15.39
N PRO A 127 25.44 6.05 16.26
CA PRO A 127 26.63 6.11 17.12
C PRO A 127 27.93 6.32 16.35
N GLU A 128 28.00 5.80 15.12
CA GLU A 128 29.11 6.03 14.20
C GLU A 128 28.60 5.99 12.75
N LYS A 129 28.87 7.03 11.98
CA LYS A 129 28.50 7.13 10.57
C LYS A 129 29.27 6.11 9.73
N TYR A 130 28.67 5.63 8.65
CA TYR A 130 29.32 4.70 7.73
C TYR A 130 28.85 4.91 6.30
N SER A 131 29.65 4.46 5.35
CA SER A 131 29.36 4.55 3.92
C SER A 131 29.65 3.23 3.21
N VAL A 132 29.35 3.16 1.91
CA VAL A 132 29.72 2.03 1.05
C VAL A 132 31.24 1.84 1.03
N ASP A 133 32.01 2.93 1.06
CA ASP A 133 33.48 2.90 1.06
C ASP A 133 34.09 2.60 2.44
N ASN A 134 33.35 2.86 3.53
CA ASN A 134 33.82 2.60 4.89
C ASN A 134 32.70 2.03 5.79
N ILE A 135 32.62 0.70 5.85
CA ILE A 135 31.58 -0.02 6.59
C ILE A 135 31.88 -0.21 8.09
N LYS A 136 33.03 0.27 8.59
CA LYS A 136 33.46 0.03 9.99
C LYS A 136 32.44 0.55 11.01
N GLY A 137 31.82 1.71 10.76
CA GLY A 137 30.79 2.28 11.62
C GLY A 137 29.54 1.40 11.78
N LYS A 138 29.22 0.55 10.80
CA LYS A 138 28.10 -0.41 10.88
C LYS A 138 28.28 -1.42 12.02
N ALA A 139 29.51 -1.85 12.29
CA ALA A 139 29.81 -2.78 13.38
C ALA A 139 29.57 -2.12 14.75
N ILE A 140 29.99 -0.86 14.90
CA ILE A 140 29.77 -0.05 16.12
C ILE A 140 28.26 0.15 16.34
N CYS A 141 27.53 0.56 15.30
CA CYS A 141 26.07 0.71 15.36
C CYS A 141 25.37 -0.61 15.76
N LYS A 142 25.82 -1.75 15.24
CA LYS A 142 25.27 -3.06 15.61
C LYS A 142 25.50 -3.39 17.09
N VAL A 143 26.67 -3.08 17.64
CA VAL A 143 26.96 -3.29 19.07
C VAL A 143 26.08 -2.39 19.93
N ALA A 144 26.01 -1.10 19.61
CA ALA A 144 25.17 -0.14 20.33
C ALA A 144 23.69 -0.54 20.31
N LEU A 145 23.16 -0.96 19.15
CA LEU A 145 21.79 -1.45 19.03
C LEU A 145 21.56 -2.70 19.89
N ARG A 146 22.48 -3.67 19.88
CA ARG A 146 22.39 -4.87 20.73
C ARG A 146 22.39 -4.50 22.22
N GLN A 147 23.24 -3.56 22.64
CA GLN A 147 23.27 -3.08 24.01
C GLN A 147 21.95 -2.40 24.40
N HIS A 148 21.43 -1.54 23.52
CA HIS A 148 20.15 -0.87 23.73
C HIS A 148 18.97 -1.86 23.86
N LEU A 149 19.02 -2.95 23.10
CA LEU A 149 18.01 -4.02 23.14
C LEU A 149 18.27 -5.11 24.21
N GLY A 150 19.32 -4.99 25.02
CA GLY A 150 19.67 -6.01 26.03
C GLY A 150 20.20 -7.34 25.47
N LEU A 151 20.64 -7.37 24.21
CA LEU A 151 21.12 -8.56 23.49
C LEU A 151 22.65 -8.75 23.56
N SER A 152 23.30 -8.25 24.61
CA SER A 152 24.76 -8.19 24.73
C SER A 152 25.47 -9.55 24.93
N GLY A 153 24.75 -10.60 25.33
CA GLY A 153 25.32 -11.90 25.73
C GLY A 153 25.63 -12.90 24.61
N HIS A 154 25.23 -12.65 23.36
CA HIS A 154 25.36 -13.62 22.27
C HIS A 154 26.07 -13.04 21.04
N SER A 155 27.37 -13.32 20.91
CA SER A 155 28.22 -12.76 19.85
C SER A 155 27.72 -13.13 18.43
N SER A 156 27.12 -14.31 18.28
CA SER A 156 26.64 -14.89 17.02
C SER A 156 25.21 -14.49 16.61
N THR A 157 24.45 -13.75 17.42
CA THR A 157 23.03 -13.48 17.10
C THR A 157 22.89 -12.45 15.98
N VAL A 158 22.50 -12.88 14.78
CA VAL A 158 22.18 -11.94 13.70
C VAL A 158 20.98 -11.10 14.15
N VAL A 159 21.17 -9.79 14.29
CA VAL A 159 20.04 -8.86 14.46
C VAL A 159 19.48 -8.63 13.07
N VAL A 160 18.37 -9.31 12.77
CA VAL A 160 17.60 -9.08 11.56
C VAL A 160 16.44 -8.17 11.95
N SER A 161 16.34 -7.00 11.33
CA SER A 161 15.10 -6.25 11.30
C SER A 161 14.08 -7.11 10.53
N GLY A 162 13.08 -7.65 11.23
CA GLY A 162 11.93 -8.26 10.55
C GLY A 162 11.24 -7.18 9.73
N ALA A 163 11.20 -7.36 8.41
CA ALA A 163 10.47 -6.52 7.47
C ALA A 163 9.03 -7.01 7.33
#